data_AF-A0AAW2G9G0-F1
#
_entry.id   AF-A0AAW2G9G0-F1
#
_cell.length_a   1.000
_cell.length_b   1.000
_cell.length_c   1.000
_cell.angle_alpha   90.00
_cell.angle_beta   90.00
_cell.angle_gamma   90.00
#
_symmetry.space_group_name_H-M   'P 1'
#
loop_
_entity.id
_entity.type
_entity.pdbx_description
1 polymer ?
#
loop_
_entity_poly.entity_id
_entity_poly.type
_entity_poly.pdbx_seq_one_letter_code
_entity_poly.pdbx_strand_id
1 'polypeptide(L)'
;MNVNDIKPVLESRKEKYVKYGLNQGVQSIIVGDDLDNIKHSFVAINDVLYEVETPLKAIDIAFKVTQALDTKYPAECSREWLFLQLAVYEIKTSYDKDISDAKVLAVVEGFSKFKIHNNKK
;
A
#
# COMPACT_ATOMS: atom_id res chain seq x y z
N MET A 1 3.49 12.29 13.01
CA MET A 1 4.85 12.14 12.45
C MET A 1 5.19 13.43 11.75
N ASN A 2 6.39 14.00 11.93
CA ASN A 2 6.87 15.16 11.18
C ASN A 2 7.63 14.69 9.93
N VAL A 3 7.75 15.53 8.90
CA VAL A 3 8.56 15.28 7.70
C VAL A 3 10.02 14.93 8.07
N ASN A 4 10.56 15.58 9.11
CA ASN A 4 11.93 15.30 9.59
C ASN A 4 12.10 13.87 10.14
N ASP A 5 11.02 13.22 10.55
CA ASP A 5 11.05 11.87 11.09
C ASP A 5 11.07 10.80 9.99
N ILE A 6 10.78 11.17 8.73
CA ILE A 6 10.65 10.20 7.63
C ILE A 6 11.96 9.43 7.42
N LYS A 7 13.08 10.14 7.27
CA LYS A 7 14.37 9.51 6.99
C LYS A 7 14.79 8.54 8.10
N PRO A 8 14.80 8.93 9.39
CA PRO A 8 15.07 7.99 10.48
C PRO A 8 14.18 6.75 10.48
N VAL A 9 12.87 6.91 10.21
CA VAL A 9 11.93 5.78 10.17
C VAL A 9 12.22 4.86 8.99
N LEU A 10 12.53 5.41 7.81
CA LEU A 10 12.88 4.63 6.64
C LEU A 10 14.18 3.84 6.84
N GLU A 11 15.21 4.44 7.44
CA GLU A 11 16.47 3.76 7.74
C GLU A 11 16.27 2.64 8.77
N SER A 12 15.54 2.90 9.86
CA SER A 12 15.23 1.85 10.84
C SER A 12 14.44 0.68 10.23
N ARG A 13 13.52 0.97 9.30
CA ARG A 13 12.83 -0.08 8.54
C ARG A 13 13.80 -0.83 7.63
N LYS A 14 14.70 -0.13 6.93
CA LYS A 14 15.73 -0.73 6.07
C LYS A 14 16.57 -1.74 6.84
N GLU A 15 17.10 -1.34 7.99
CA GLU A 15 17.89 -2.19 8.88
C GLU A 15 17.12 -3.44 9.30
N LYS A 16 15.83 -3.30 9.66
CA LYS A 16 14.96 -4.43 9.99
C LYS A 16 14.81 -5.38 8.80
N TYR A 17 14.52 -4.88 7.60
CA TYR A 17 14.34 -5.70 6.41
C TYR A 17 15.62 -6.45 6.03
N VAL A 18 16.77 -5.77 6.05
CA VAL A 18 18.09 -6.37 5.81
C VAL A 18 18.36 -7.49 6.82
N LYS A 19 18.07 -7.27 8.11
CA LYS A 19 18.24 -8.28 9.17
C LYS A 19 17.45 -9.56 8.90
N TYR A 20 16.30 -9.47 8.25
CA TYR A 20 15.45 -10.63 7.90
C TYR A 20 15.67 -11.14 6.47
N GLY A 21 16.66 -10.62 5.74
CA GLY A 21 16.90 -11.01 4.35
C GLY A 21 15.76 -10.61 3.40
N LEU A 22 15.01 -9.57 3.75
CA LEU A 22 13.90 -9.03 2.97
C LEU A 22 14.35 -7.79 2.20
N ASN A 23 13.77 -7.57 1.02
CA ASN A 23 13.95 -6.32 0.29
C ASN A 23 12.93 -5.28 0.77
N GLN A 24 13.39 -4.06 1.05
CA GLN A 24 12.50 -2.95 1.33
C GLN A 24 11.79 -2.54 0.03
N GLY A 25 10.55 -2.99 -0.12
CA GLY A 25 9.70 -2.61 -1.25
C GLY A 25 9.29 -1.13 -1.19
N VAL A 26 8.39 -0.76 -2.10
CA VAL A 26 7.85 0.60 -2.19
C VAL A 26 7.04 0.93 -0.94
N GLN A 27 7.16 2.16 -0.43
CA GLN A 27 6.40 2.60 0.75
C GLN A 27 5.63 3.88 0.46
N SER A 28 4.31 3.84 0.65
CA SER A 28 3.50 5.05 0.79
C SER A 28 3.62 5.60 2.21
N ILE A 29 3.86 6.91 2.33
CA ILE A 29 4.09 7.59 3.61
C ILE A 29 3.12 8.76 3.68
N ILE A 30 2.33 8.80 4.77
CA ILE A 30 1.33 9.84 5.00
C ILE A 30 1.73 10.59 6.28
N VAL A 31 1.84 11.90 6.18
CA VAL A 31 2.29 12.78 7.26
C VAL A 31 1.17 13.74 7.60
N GLY A 32 0.72 13.69 8.84
CA GLY A 32 -0.33 14.55 9.38
C GLY A 32 -0.32 14.50 10.90
N ASP A 33 -1.12 15.38 11.49
CA ASP A 33 -1.37 15.34 12.93
C ASP A 33 -2.36 14.21 13.25
N ASP A 34 -3.33 14.00 12.36
CA ASP A 34 -4.35 12.94 12.40
C ASP A 34 -4.87 12.63 10.98
N LEU A 35 -5.93 11.82 10.88
CA LEU A 35 -6.54 11.42 9.60
C LEU A 35 -7.30 12.55 8.89
N ASP A 36 -7.74 13.56 9.63
CA ASP A 36 -8.46 14.73 9.10
C ASP A 36 -7.48 15.85 8.70
N ASN A 37 -6.29 15.87 9.30
CA ASN A 37 -5.27 16.91 9.15
C ASN A 37 -3.99 16.36 8.51
N ILE A 38 -4.11 15.94 7.26
CA ILE A 38 -2.97 15.46 6.46
C ILE A 38 -2.24 16.64 5.83
N LYS A 39 -0.91 16.69 6.01
CA LYS A 39 -0.04 17.78 5.57
C LYS A 39 0.80 17.43 4.35
N HIS A 40 1.38 16.23 4.34
CA HIS A 40 2.24 15.77 3.25
C HIS A 40 2.01 14.30 2.94
N SER A 41 2.24 13.92 1.70
CA SER A 41 2.18 12.54 1.24
C SER A 41 3.40 12.24 0.40
N PHE A 42 4.02 11.09 0.62
CA PHE A 42 5.22 10.69 -0.10
C PHE A 42 5.15 9.24 -0.56
N VAL A 43 5.95 8.92 -1.57
CA VAL A 43 6.27 7.55 -1.96
C VAL A 43 7.78 7.38 -1.90
N ALA A 44 8.24 6.43 -1.09
CA ALA A 44 9.64 6.02 -1.10
C ALA A 44 9.80 4.83 -2.05
N ILE A 45 10.67 4.97 -3.05
CA ILE A 45 11.07 3.92 -3.98
C ILE A 45 12.58 3.76 -3.84
N ASN A 46 13.01 2.62 -3.29
CA ASN A 46 14.39 2.43 -2.84
C ASN A 46 14.82 3.58 -1.91
N ASP A 47 15.92 4.27 -2.23
CA ASP A 47 16.48 5.36 -1.45
C ASP A 47 15.98 6.76 -1.87
N VAL A 48 14.99 6.83 -2.77
CA VAL A 48 14.44 8.09 -3.27
C VAL A 48 13.05 8.34 -2.72
N LEU A 49 12.83 9.55 -2.20
CA LEU A 49 11.56 10.01 -1.64
C LEU A 49 10.90 11.01 -2.59
N TYR A 50 9.68 10.72 -3.03
CA TYR A 50 8.88 11.57 -3.92
C TYR A 50 7.68 12.11 -3.16
N GLU A 51 7.55 13.43 -3.09
CA GLU A 51 6.33 14.07 -2.57
C GLU A 51 5.22 14.05 -3.62
N VAL A 52 3.99 13.81 -3.19
CA VAL A 52 2.81 13.73 -4.06
C VAL A 52 1.63 14.47 -3.42
N GLU A 53 0.64 14.80 -4.24
CA GLU A 53 -0.40 15.77 -3.88
C GLU A 53 -1.37 15.25 -2.81
N THR A 54 -1.61 13.92 -2.78
CA THR A 54 -2.59 13.33 -1.87
C THR A 54 -2.17 11.95 -1.34
N PRO A 55 -2.71 11.54 -0.18
CA PRO A 55 -2.48 10.20 0.38
C PRO A 55 -2.91 9.08 -0.56
N LEU A 56 -4.07 9.26 -1.20
CA LEU A 56 -4.60 8.31 -2.16
C LEU A 56 -3.67 8.19 -3.37
N LYS A 57 -3.06 9.30 -3.82
CA LYS A 57 -2.06 9.28 -4.89
C LYS A 57 -0.80 8.53 -4.46
N ALA A 58 -0.36 8.68 -3.22
CA ALA A 58 0.78 7.94 -2.69
C ALA A 58 0.52 6.42 -2.68
N ILE A 59 -0.67 6.00 -2.23
CA ILE A 59 -1.10 4.59 -2.23
C ILE A 59 -1.21 4.06 -3.68
N ASP A 60 -1.80 4.83 -4.59
CA ASP A 60 -1.96 4.45 -6.00
C ASP A 60 -0.63 4.23 -6.70
N ILE A 61 0.32 5.15 -6.51
CA ILE A 61 1.67 5.00 -7.07
C ILE A 61 2.38 3.82 -6.42
N ALA A 62 2.32 3.67 -5.09
CA ALA A 62 2.95 2.55 -4.41
C ALA A 62 2.43 1.19 -4.90
N PHE A 63 1.11 1.06 -5.10
CA PHE A 63 0.51 -0.12 -5.71
C PHE A 63 1.09 -0.41 -7.10
N LYS A 64 1.02 0.59 -7.99
CA LYS A 64 1.43 0.45 -9.39
C LYS A 64 2.91 0.14 -9.54
N VAL A 65 3.77 0.78 -8.76
CA VAL A 65 5.21 0.51 -8.77
C VAL A 65 5.48 -0.90 -8.22
N THR A 66 4.77 -1.33 -7.17
CA THR A 66 4.91 -2.69 -6.64
C THR A 66 4.61 -3.74 -7.71
N GLN A 67 3.52 -3.54 -8.47
CA GLN A 67 3.13 -4.39 -9.59
C GLN A 67 4.13 -4.31 -10.76
N ALA A 68 4.55 -3.11 -11.15
CA ALA A 68 5.47 -2.91 -12.28
C ALA A 68 6.86 -3.50 -12.02
N LEU A 69 7.31 -3.53 -10.76
CA LEU A 69 8.58 -4.10 -10.35
C LEU A 69 8.49 -5.58 -9.95
N ASP A 70 7.31 -6.22 -10.05
CA ASP A 70 7.03 -7.59 -9.60
C ASP A 70 7.54 -7.85 -8.16
N THR A 71 7.35 -6.86 -7.29
CA THR A 71 7.77 -6.95 -5.89
C THR A 71 6.66 -7.48 -5.00
N LYS A 72 7.03 -8.18 -3.93
CA LYS A 72 6.06 -8.68 -2.94
C LYS A 72 5.52 -7.52 -2.10
N TYR A 73 4.24 -7.60 -1.75
CA TYR A 73 3.67 -6.71 -0.75
C TYR A 73 4.38 -6.88 0.61
N PRO A 74 4.49 -5.81 1.41
CA PRO A 74 4.95 -5.91 2.79
C PRO A 74 4.11 -6.92 3.57
N ALA A 75 4.75 -7.82 4.31
CA ALA A 75 4.06 -8.87 5.05
C ALA A 75 3.06 -8.27 6.05
N GLU A 76 3.41 -7.15 6.68
CA GLU A 76 2.60 -6.46 7.69
C GLU A 76 1.26 -5.95 7.15
N CYS A 77 1.14 -5.67 5.84
CA CYS A 77 -0.08 -5.15 5.23
C CYS A 77 -0.48 -5.86 3.92
N SER A 78 -0.03 -7.11 3.75
CA SER A 78 -0.25 -7.90 2.54
C SER A 78 -1.74 -8.11 2.23
N ARG A 79 -2.58 -8.26 3.27
CA ARG A 79 -4.04 -8.44 3.16
C ARG A 79 -4.75 -7.19 2.64
N GLU A 80 -4.33 -6.03 3.12
CA GLU A 80 -4.84 -4.73 2.72
C GLU A 80 -4.49 -4.43 1.26
N TRP A 81 -3.26 -4.77 0.84
CA TRP A 81 -2.86 -4.70 -0.56
C TRP A 81 -3.64 -5.67 -1.44
N LEU A 82 -3.90 -6.90 -0.98
CA LEU A 82 -4.73 -7.87 -1.71
C LEU A 82 -6.16 -7.35 -1.90
N PHE A 83 -6.74 -6.69 -0.90
CA PHE A 83 -8.02 -6.01 -1.04
C PHE A 83 -7.99 -4.96 -2.15
N LEU A 84 -7.00 -4.06 -2.14
CA LEU A 84 -6.85 -3.05 -3.20
C LEU A 84 -6.74 -3.72 -4.58
N GLN A 85 -5.91 -4.75 -4.70
CA GLN A 85 -5.67 -5.47 -5.94
C GLN A 85 -6.97 -6.06 -6.52
N LEU A 86 -7.73 -6.81 -5.71
CA LEU A 86 -8.91 -7.53 -6.16
C LEU A 86 -10.15 -6.64 -6.28
N ALA A 87 -10.37 -5.73 -5.33
CA ALA A 87 -11.62 -4.97 -5.23
C ALA A 87 -11.57 -3.63 -5.95
N VAL A 88 -10.43 -2.93 -5.89
CA VAL A 88 -10.29 -1.57 -6.45
C VAL A 88 -9.73 -1.63 -7.86
N TYR A 89 -8.61 -2.34 -8.05
CA TYR A 89 -7.94 -2.45 -9.36
C TYR A 89 -8.44 -3.63 -10.21
N GLU A 90 -9.18 -4.57 -9.61
CA GLU A 90 -9.74 -5.74 -10.30
C GLU A 90 -8.67 -6.61 -10.99
N ILE A 91 -7.47 -6.67 -10.42
CA ILE A 91 -6.32 -7.44 -10.91
C ILE A 91 -6.24 -8.78 -10.16
N LYS A 92 -6.06 -9.88 -10.89
CA LYS A 92 -5.80 -11.21 -10.33
C LYS A 92 -4.43 -11.72 -10.77
N THR A 93 -3.71 -12.36 -9.86
CA THR A 93 -2.39 -12.93 -10.14
C THR A 93 -2.27 -14.35 -9.61
N SER A 94 -1.26 -15.08 -10.05
CA SER A 94 -0.95 -16.41 -9.49
C SER A 94 -0.50 -16.38 -8.03
N TYR A 95 -0.10 -15.21 -7.53
CA TYR A 95 0.38 -15.01 -6.15
C TYR A 95 -0.75 -14.74 -5.16
N ASP A 96 -1.98 -14.50 -5.62
CA ASP A 96 -3.13 -14.19 -4.75
C ASP A 96 -3.35 -15.30 -3.71
N LYS A 97 -3.09 -16.55 -4.09
CA LYS A 97 -3.19 -17.74 -3.21
C LYS A 97 -2.23 -17.70 -2.02
N ASP A 98 -1.12 -16.97 -2.13
CA ASP A 98 -0.08 -16.92 -1.10
C ASP A 98 -0.47 -15.96 0.05
N ILE A 99 -1.43 -15.06 -0.20
CA ILE A 99 -1.93 -14.06 0.75
C ILE A 99 -3.39 -14.35 1.16
N SER A 100 -4.10 -15.15 0.35
CA SER A 100 -5.53 -15.40 0.45
C SER A 100 -6.00 -15.69 1.89
N ASP A 101 -6.75 -14.74 2.43
CA ASP A 101 -7.37 -14.79 3.75
C ASP A 101 -8.89 -14.69 3.55
N ALA A 102 -9.65 -15.64 4.13
CA ALA A 102 -11.09 -15.73 3.95
C ALA A 102 -11.83 -14.43 4.36
N LYS A 103 -11.30 -13.69 5.34
CA LYS A 103 -11.88 -12.41 5.76
C LYS A 103 -11.68 -11.34 4.70
N VAL A 104 -10.52 -11.29 4.05
CA VAL A 104 -10.25 -10.36 2.95
C VAL A 104 -11.17 -10.65 1.77
N LEU A 105 -11.32 -11.92 1.40
CA LEU A 105 -12.23 -12.31 0.31
C LEU A 105 -13.68 -11.91 0.59
N ALA A 106 -14.16 -12.08 1.83
CA ALA A 106 -15.49 -11.62 2.22
C ALA A 106 -15.66 -10.10 2.08
N VAL A 107 -14.63 -9.31 2.41
CA VAL A 107 -14.63 -7.85 2.24
C VAL A 107 -14.62 -7.47 0.76
N VAL A 108 -13.82 -8.16 -0.07
CA VAL A 108 -13.80 -7.97 -1.53
C VAL A 108 -15.18 -8.22 -2.14
N GLU A 109 -15.85 -9.29 -1.75
CA GLU A 109 -17.21 -9.60 -2.20
C GLU A 109 -18.22 -8.52 -1.77
N GLY A 110 -18.13 -8.08 -0.51
CA GLY A 110 -18.99 -7.01 0.02
C GLY A 110 -18.82 -5.70 -0.75
N PHE A 111 -17.57 -5.28 -0.99
CA PHE A 111 -17.25 -4.10 -1.78
C PHE A 111 -17.75 -4.21 -3.22
N SER A 112 -17.56 -5.37 -3.85
CA SER A 112 -18.01 -5.60 -5.23
C SER A 112 -19.53 -5.47 -5.37
N LYS A 113 -20.29 -6.03 -4.42
CA LYS A 113 -21.76 -5.88 -4.36
C LYS A 113 -22.17 -4.42 -4.20
N PHE A 114 -21.48 -3.68 -3.34
CA PHE A 114 -21.72 -2.25 -3.14
C PHE A 114 -21.46 -1.43 -4.41
N LYS A 115 -20.35 -1.70 -5.12
CA LYS A 115 -20.00 -1.03 -6.39
C LYS A 115 -21.08 -1.25 -7.46
N ILE A 116 -21.57 -2.49 -7.61
CA ILE A 116 -22.62 -2.82 -8.58
C ILE A 116 -23.94 -2.11 -8.24
N HIS A 117 -24.31 -2.03 -6.96
CA HIS A 117 -25.54 -1.35 -6.55
C HIS A 117 -25.51 0.15 -6.88
N ASN A 118 -24.37 0.81 -6.65
CA ASN A 118 -24.26 2.26 -6.87
C ASN A 118 -24.05 2.65 -8.33
N ASN A 119 -23.49 1.77 -9.16
CA ASN A 119 -23.33 2.02 -10.61
C ASN A 119 -24.63 1.78 -11.42
N LYS A 120 -25.73 1.36 -10.78
CA LYS A 120 -27.05 1.14 -11.42
C LYS A 120 -28.03 2.30 -11.23
N LYS A 121 -27.60 3.41 -10.61
CA LYS A 121 -28.34 4.67 -10.53
C LYS A 121 -27.75 5.68 -11.49
#